data_AF-A0A3D1JUA1-F1
#
_entry.id   AF-A0A3D1JUA1-F1
#
_cell.length_a   1.000
_cell.length_b   1.000
_cell.length_c   1.000
_cell.angle_alpha   90.00
_cell.angle_beta   90.00
_cell.angle_gamma   90.00
#
_symmetry.space_group_name_H-M   'P 1'
#
loop_
_entity.id
_entity.type
_entity.pdbx_description
1 polymer ?
#
loop_
_entity_poly.entity_id
_entity_poly.type
_entity_poly.pdbx_seq_one_letter_code
_entity_poly.pdbx_strand_id
1 'polypeptide(L)'
;MIVPYAVERNMRCRIAIEPTISLSTKISEGDLGSAVKEGIKIAINAPETDIERNEVNEFWKQTKYKGFRGFANHFQSINVNQCDNLLRIEKWVSTSQNGYGKDDSQKPIELSATITDAELGAIIKKIFEAENCCKDK
;
A
#
# COMPACT_ATOMS: atom_id res chain seq x y z
N MET A 1 0.90 0.43 -3.87
CA MET A 1 1.57 -0.88 -4.01
C MET A 1 1.59 -1.50 -2.62
N ILE A 2 0.78 -2.53 -2.39
CA ILE A 2 0.75 -3.22 -1.09
C ILE A 2 1.83 -4.30 -1.15
N VAL A 3 2.90 -4.14 -0.37
CA VAL A 3 3.94 -5.17 -0.21
C VAL A 3 3.82 -5.71 1.22
N PRO A 4 3.11 -6.83 1.44
CA PRO A 4 3.03 -7.42 2.76
C PRO A 4 4.37 -8.05 3.13
N TYR A 5 5.16 -7.34 3.94
CA TYR A 5 6.31 -7.93 4.62
C TYR A 5 5.82 -8.51 5.95
N ALA A 6 5.31 -9.74 5.91
CA ALA A 6 5.10 -10.55 7.11
C ALA A 6 6.14 -11.67 7.11
N VAL A 7 7.07 -11.55 8.04
CA VAL A 7 8.14 -12.50 8.32
C VAL A 7 7.53 -13.76 8.94
N GLU A 8 7.48 -14.85 8.19
CA GLU A 8 7.60 -16.22 8.70
C GLU A 8 8.04 -17.12 7.54
N ARG A 9 9.28 -17.62 7.59
CA ARG A 9 9.96 -18.37 6.50
C ARG A 9 9.28 -19.69 6.10
N ASN A 10 8.14 -20.03 6.71
CA ASN A 10 7.37 -21.26 6.45
C ASN A 10 5.85 -20.99 6.28
N MET A 11 5.38 -19.74 6.28
CA MET A 11 3.98 -19.43 5.98
C MET A 11 3.80 -19.23 4.49
N ARG A 12 2.91 -20.04 3.89
CA ARG A 12 2.45 -19.83 2.51
C ARG A 12 1.63 -18.55 2.46
N CYS A 13 2.25 -17.45 2.07
CA CYS A 13 1.56 -16.18 1.88
C CYS A 13 0.85 -16.15 0.53
N ARG A 14 -0.31 -15.48 0.49
CA ARG A 14 -1.01 -15.16 -0.75
C ARG A 14 -0.59 -13.77 -1.16
N ILE A 15 0.05 -13.64 -2.33
CA ILE A 15 0.49 -12.34 -2.85
C ILE A 15 -0.07 -12.19 -4.25
N ALA A 16 -0.79 -11.09 -4.47
CA ALA A 16 -1.15 -10.61 -5.79
C ALA A 16 -0.41 -9.31 -6.05
N ILE A 17 0.47 -9.32 -7.05
CA ILE A 17 1.00 -8.09 -7.66
C ILE A 17 0.02 -7.62 -8.74
N GLU A 18 -0.52 -8.57 -9.51
CA GLU A 18 -1.53 -8.34 -10.52
C GLU A 18 -2.89 -8.93 -10.10
N PRO A 19 -4.02 -8.27 -10.43
CA PRO A 19 -4.10 -7.04 -11.20
C PRO A 19 -3.70 -5.78 -10.40
N THR A 20 -2.92 -4.89 -11.02
CA THR A 20 -2.63 -3.56 -10.47
C THR A 20 -3.80 -2.60 -10.74
N ILE A 21 -4.46 -2.10 -9.69
CA ILE A 21 -5.50 -1.06 -9.83
C ILE A 21 -4.83 0.32 -10.00
N SER A 22 -4.95 0.89 -11.20
CA SER A 22 -4.47 2.25 -11.51
C SER A 22 -5.62 3.25 -11.51
N LEU A 23 -5.52 4.28 -10.66
CA LEU A 23 -6.55 5.29 -10.46
C LEU A 23 -6.08 6.67 -10.94
N SER A 24 -7.02 7.51 -11.36
CA SER A 24 -6.77 8.93 -11.67
C SER A 24 -6.48 9.72 -10.39
N THR A 25 -5.66 10.77 -10.47
CA THR A 25 -5.41 11.69 -9.35
C THR A 25 -6.62 12.54 -8.98
N LYS A 26 -7.63 12.63 -9.86
CA LYS A 26 -8.89 13.35 -9.63
C LYS A 26 -10.03 12.44 -9.15
N ILE A 27 -9.70 11.24 -8.67
CA ILE A 27 -10.69 10.27 -8.19
C ILE A 27 -11.49 10.81 -7.00
N SER A 28 -12.76 10.41 -6.91
CA SER A 28 -13.58 10.72 -5.75
C SER A 28 -13.10 9.95 -4.52
N GLU A 29 -13.41 10.45 -3.33
CA GLU A 29 -13.08 9.75 -2.09
C GLU A 29 -13.80 8.39 -2.00
N GLY A 30 -15.05 8.32 -2.44
CA GLY A 30 -15.81 7.07 -2.52
C GLY A 30 -15.13 6.04 -3.42
N ASP A 31 -14.74 6.43 -4.64
CA ASP A 31 -14.09 5.51 -5.58
C ASP A 31 -12.70 5.08 -5.09
N LEU A 32 -11.96 5.97 -4.42
CA LEU A 32 -10.68 5.63 -3.81
C LEU A 32 -10.84 4.58 -2.71
N GLY A 33 -11.79 4.77 -1.79
CA GLY A 33 -12.05 3.78 -0.73
C GLY A 33 -12.56 2.45 -1.27
N SER A 34 -13.43 2.49 -2.30
CA SER A 34 -13.90 1.30 -2.99
C SER A 34 -12.75 0.51 -3.63
N ALA A 35 -11.84 1.20 -4.33
CA ALA A 35 -10.66 0.58 -4.94
C ALA A 35 -9.72 -0.06 -3.91
N VAL A 36 -9.56 0.55 -2.73
CA VAL A 36 -8.75 -0.02 -1.64
C VAL A 36 -9.38 -1.30 -1.11
N LYS A 37 -10.70 -1.32 -0.89
CA LYS A 37 -11.42 -2.53 -0.48
C LYS A 37 -11.33 -3.63 -1.53
N GLU A 38 -11.40 -3.26 -2.81
CA GLU A 38 -11.20 -4.22 -3.89
C GLU A 38 -9.78 -4.80 -3.89
N GLY A 39 -8.76 -3.98 -3.64
CA GLY A 39 -7.39 -4.44 -3.42
C GLY A 39 -7.27 -5.45 -2.28
N ILE A 40 -7.99 -5.26 -1.18
CA ILE A 40 -8.05 -6.23 -0.07
C ILE A 40 -8.70 -7.54 -0.53
N LYS A 41 -9.82 -7.49 -1.25
CA LYS A 41 -10.47 -8.70 -1.79
C LYS A 41 -9.56 -9.46 -2.74
N ILE A 42 -8.82 -8.76 -3.60
CA ILE A 42 -7.83 -9.38 -4.49
C ILE A 42 -6.77 -10.11 -3.68
N ALA A 43 -6.22 -9.47 -2.64
CA ALA A 43 -5.21 -10.08 -1.78
C ALA A 43 -5.72 -11.35 -1.06
N ILE A 44 -6.95 -11.34 -0.55
CA ILE A 44 -7.57 -12.51 0.12
C ILE A 44 -7.71 -13.70 -0.84
N ASN A 45 -8.08 -13.42 -2.09
CA ASN A 45 -8.33 -14.43 -3.13
C ASN A 45 -7.09 -14.78 -3.96
N ALA A 46 -5.93 -14.17 -3.65
CA ALA A 46 -4.70 -14.41 -4.38
C ALA A 46 -4.20 -15.86 -4.20
N PRO A 47 -3.50 -16.44 -5.20
CA PRO A 47 -2.89 -17.75 -5.05
C PRO A 47 -1.79 -17.72 -3.98
N GLU A 48 -1.62 -18.84 -3.28
CA GLU A 48 -0.45 -19.05 -2.41
C GLU A 48 0.82 -19.02 -3.27
N THR A 49 1.84 -18.35 -2.78
CA THR A 49 3.07 -18.16 -3.53
C THR A 49 4.29 -18.23 -2.62
N ASP A 50 5.39 -18.70 -3.20
CA ASP A 50 6.68 -18.77 -2.53
C ASP A 50 7.34 -17.39 -2.59
N ILE A 51 7.45 -16.72 -1.44
CA ILE A 51 8.02 -15.37 -1.32
C ILE A 51 9.44 -15.32 -1.89
N GLU A 52 10.23 -16.40 -1.77
CA GLU A 52 11.61 -16.44 -2.25
C GLU A 52 11.73 -16.42 -3.78
N ARG A 53 10.69 -16.90 -4.48
CA ARG A 53 10.64 -16.90 -5.95
C ARG A 53 10.01 -15.65 -6.53
N ASN A 54 9.45 -14.79 -5.68
CA ASN A 54 8.55 -13.75 -6.11
C ASN A 54 9.26 -12.40 -6.14
N GLU A 55 9.38 -11.81 -7.33
CA GLU A 55 9.98 -10.51 -7.59
C GLU A 55 9.11 -9.34 -7.09
N VAL A 56 8.43 -9.49 -5.95
CA VAL A 56 7.47 -8.51 -5.39
C VAL A 56 8.13 -7.14 -5.16
N ASN A 57 9.41 -7.14 -4.81
CA ASN A 57 10.20 -5.92 -4.61
C ASN A 57 10.68 -5.28 -5.92
N GLU A 58 10.39 -5.89 -7.07
CA GLU A 58 10.89 -5.46 -8.38
C GLU A 58 9.80 -4.85 -9.27
N PHE A 59 8.63 -4.53 -8.72
CA PHE A 59 7.58 -3.81 -9.45
C PHE A 59 8.12 -2.55 -10.14
N TRP A 60 9.08 -1.85 -9.52
CA TRP A 60 9.72 -0.68 -10.12
C TRP A 60 10.37 -0.98 -11.49
N LYS A 61 10.81 -2.22 -11.76
CA LYS A 61 11.37 -2.63 -13.06
C LYS A 61 10.33 -2.61 -14.19
N GLN A 62 9.04 -2.71 -13.86
CA GLN A 62 7.95 -2.62 -14.83
C GLN A 62 7.57 -1.16 -15.14
N THR A 63 8.20 -0.21 -14.46
CA THR A 63 7.96 1.23 -14.64
C THR A 63 9.07 1.86 -15.48
N LYS A 64 8.90 3.14 -15.82
CA LYS A 64 9.90 3.91 -16.58
C LYS A 64 11.18 4.28 -15.79
N TYR A 65 11.24 4.00 -14.49
CA TYR A 65 12.30 4.49 -13.62
C TYR A 65 13.53 3.57 -13.60
N LYS A 66 14.72 4.16 -13.73
CA LYS A 66 16.01 3.44 -13.66
C LYS A 66 16.42 3.24 -12.19
N GLY A 67 15.82 2.26 -11.53
CA GLY A 67 16.13 1.86 -10.15
C GLY A 67 15.09 2.26 -9.12
N PHE A 68 15.04 1.52 -8.01
CA PHE A 68 14.09 1.75 -6.92
C PHE A 68 14.16 3.16 -6.35
N ARG A 69 15.36 3.71 -6.11
CA ARG A 69 15.51 5.07 -5.58
C ARG A 69 14.90 6.13 -6.51
N GLY A 70 15.07 5.94 -7.83
CA GLY A 70 14.47 6.80 -8.84
C GLY A 70 12.94 6.71 -8.78
N PHE A 71 12.40 5.49 -8.70
CA PHE A 71 10.97 5.25 -8.53
C PHE A 71 10.43 5.89 -7.24
N ALA A 72 11.01 5.55 -6.09
CA ALA A 72 10.48 5.88 -4.78
C ALA A 72 10.39 7.39 -4.49
N ASN A 73 11.26 8.19 -5.11
CA ASN A 73 11.20 9.65 -4.98
C ASN A 73 9.91 10.27 -5.58
N HIS A 74 9.17 9.53 -6.42
CA HIS A 74 7.94 10.01 -7.05
C HIS A 74 6.67 9.42 -6.44
N PHE A 75 6.77 8.47 -5.51
CA PHE A 75 5.61 7.78 -4.95
C PHE A 75 5.62 7.79 -3.42
N GLN A 76 4.49 8.21 -2.87
CA GLN A 76 4.15 7.99 -1.47
C GLN A 76 3.61 6.57 -1.30
N SER A 77 3.74 6.01 -0.10
CA SER A 77 3.29 4.64 0.16
C SER A 77 2.55 4.52 1.49
N ILE A 78 1.53 3.67 1.49
CA ILE A 78 0.82 3.23 2.68
C ILE A 78 0.72 1.71 2.66
N ASN A 79 0.71 1.11 3.83
CA ASN A 79 0.31 -0.26 4.06
C ASN A 79 -1.10 -0.29 4.65
N VAL A 80 -1.96 -1.12 4.09
CA VAL A 80 -3.33 -1.34 4.55
C VAL A 80 -3.45 -2.80 4.93
N ASN A 81 -3.68 -3.07 6.21
CA ASN A 81 -3.80 -4.40 6.76
C ASN A 81 -5.19 -4.56 7.39
N GLN A 82 -5.93 -5.58 6.97
CA GLN A 82 -7.19 -5.95 7.57
C GLN A 82 -7.05 -7.27 8.34
N CYS A 83 -7.45 -7.26 9.61
CA CYS A 83 -7.57 -8.44 10.46
C CYS A 83 -8.96 -8.42 11.11
N ASP A 84 -9.81 -9.38 10.76
CA ASP A 84 -11.22 -9.41 11.16
C ASP A 84 -11.92 -8.06 10.88
N ASN A 85 -12.44 -7.41 11.94
CA ASN A 85 -13.10 -6.12 11.88
C ASN A 85 -12.15 -4.93 12.09
N LEU A 86 -10.84 -5.16 12.19
CA LEU A 86 -9.85 -4.10 12.35
C LEU A 86 -9.18 -3.82 11.00
N LEU A 87 -9.24 -2.55 10.56
CA LEU A 87 -8.49 -2.03 9.44
C LEU A 87 -7.39 -1.11 9.96
N ARG A 88 -6.14 -1.48 9.71
CA ARG A 88 -4.95 -0.73 10.11
C ARG A 88 -4.28 -0.12 8.88
N ILE A 89 -4.06 1.20 8.91
CA ILE A 89 -3.41 1.96 7.84
C ILE A 89 -2.13 2.58 8.40
N GLU A 90 -1.01 2.33 7.72
CA GLU A 90 0.31 2.82 8.10
C GLU A 90 0.98 3.52 6.94
N LYS A 91 1.60 4.66 7.22
CA LYS A 91 2.48 5.28 6.24
C LYS A 91 3.79 4.50 6.14
N TRP A 92 4.24 4.29 4.91
CA TRP A 92 5.50 3.63 4.61
C TRP A 92 6.44 4.57 3.86
N VAL A 93 7.73 4.54 4.23
CA VAL A 93 8.80 5.35 3.64
C VAL A 93 9.83 4.46 2.96
N SER A 94 10.50 5.00 1.93
CA SER A 94 11.55 4.29 1.23
C SER A 94 12.73 3.98 2.17
N THR A 95 13.24 2.76 2.09
CA THR A 95 14.37 2.27 2.89
C THR A 95 15.65 2.23 2.06
N SER A 96 16.80 2.07 2.72
CA SER A 96 18.08 1.84 2.06
C SER A 96 18.19 0.47 1.38
N GLN A 97 17.26 -0.45 1.63
CA GLN A 97 17.26 -1.83 1.12
C GLN A 97 16.41 -2.01 -0.15
N ASN A 98 16.18 -0.95 -0.92
CA ASN A 98 15.37 -0.98 -2.14
C ASN A 98 13.93 -1.49 -1.94
N GLY A 99 13.26 -0.97 -0.90
CA GLY A 99 11.86 -1.26 -0.61
C GLY A 99 11.24 -0.18 0.26
N TYR A 100 9.96 -0.32 0.57
CA TYR A 100 9.27 0.54 1.53
C TYR A 100 9.16 -0.17 2.89
N GLY A 101 9.22 0.59 3.98
CA GLY A 101 9.07 0.09 5.34
C GLY A 101 8.27 1.06 6.20
N LYS A 102 7.82 0.59 7.37
CA LYS A 102 7.02 1.36 8.31
C LYS A 102 7.73 2.65 8.74
N ASP A 103 6.99 3.76 8.70
CA ASP A 103 7.43 5.03 9.30
C ASP A 103 7.11 5.03 10.80
N ASP A 104 8.12 4.79 11.63
CA ASP A 104 7.95 4.74 13.10
C ASP A 104 7.68 6.12 13.73
N SER A 105 7.79 7.22 12.97
CA SER A 105 7.43 8.56 13.46
C SER A 105 5.91 8.78 13.51
N GLN A 106 5.13 7.95 12.81
CA GLN A 106 3.67 8.09 12.74
C GLN A 106 2.98 6.88 13.37
N LYS A 107 1.95 7.15 14.18
CA LYS A 107 1.11 6.08 14.72
C LYS A 107 0.21 5.52 13.60
N PRO A 108 -0.04 4.20 13.60
CA PRO A 108 -1.04 3.60 12.70
C PRO A 108 -2.41 4.23 12.95
N ILE A 109 -3.19 4.35 11.89
CA ILE A 109 -4.62 4.66 11.96
C ILE A 109 -5.36 3.32 12.04
N GLU A 110 -6.17 3.16 13.08
CA GLU A 110 -6.96 1.95 13.33
C GLU A 110 -8.45 2.27 13.24
N LEU A 111 -9.17 1.53 12.40
CA LEU A 111 -10.56 1.78 12.03
C LEU A 111 -11.35 0.47 12.04
N SER A 112 -12.68 0.57 12.13
CA SER A 112 -13.55 -0.58 11.83
C SER A 112 -13.46 -0.92 10.34
N ALA A 113 -13.39 -2.21 10.00
CA ALA A 113 -13.47 -2.68 8.62
C ALA A 113 -14.83 -2.38 7.96
N THR A 114 -15.86 -2.10 8.77
CA THR A 114 -17.18 -1.63 8.32
C THR A 114 -17.22 -0.16 7.89
N ILE A 115 -16.09 0.57 7.93
CA ILE A 115 -16.00 1.96 7.48
C ILE A 115 -16.56 2.14 6.07
N THR A 116 -17.23 3.25 5.78
CA THR A 116 -17.77 3.51 4.44
C THR A 116 -16.65 3.79 3.44
N ASP A 117 -16.92 3.58 2.15
CA ASP A 117 -15.93 3.81 1.10
C ASP A 117 -15.49 5.29 1.06
N ALA A 118 -16.44 6.22 1.22
CA ALA A 118 -16.14 7.65 1.26
C ALA A 118 -15.26 8.04 2.45
N GLU A 119 -15.55 7.56 3.65
CA GLU A 119 -14.73 7.85 4.84
C GLU A 119 -13.32 7.27 4.71
N LEU A 120 -13.20 6.03 4.20
CA LEU A 120 -11.91 5.39 3.98
C LEU A 120 -11.07 6.18 2.97
N GLY A 121 -11.66 6.58 1.84
CA GLY A 121 -10.96 7.37 0.83
C GLY A 121 -10.55 8.74 1.35
N ALA A 122 -11.40 9.41 2.13
CA ALA A 122 -11.08 10.69 2.75
C ALA A 122 -9.88 10.59 3.71
N ILE A 123 -9.81 9.52 4.52
CA ILE A 123 -8.69 9.27 5.42
C ILE A 123 -7.40 9.06 4.62
N ILE A 124 -7.42 8.19 3.60
CA ILE A 124 -6.25 7.88 2.79
C ILE A 124 -5.74 9.13 2.05
N LYS A 125 -6.66 9.92 1.50
CA LYS A 125 -6.32 11.17 0.81
C LYS A 125 -5.62 12.16 1.73
N LYS A 126 -6.11 12.32 2.97
CA LYS A 126 -5.46 13.16 4.00
C LYS A 126 -4.04 12.71 4.32
N ILE A 127 -3.78 11.39 4.38
CA ILE A 127 -2.41 10.87 4.60
C ILE A 127 -1.47 11.34 3.50
N PHE A 128 -1.90 11.27 2.24
CA PHE A 128 -1.08 11.71 1.10
C PHE A 128 -0.94 13.23 1.02
N GLU A 129 -1.99 13.99 1.33
CA GLU A 129 -1.98 15.46 1.31
C GLU A 129 -1.10 16.07 2.42
N ALA A 130 -1.08 15.47 3.61
CA ALA A 130 -0.28 15.96 4.73
C ALA A 130 1.23 16.06 4.42
N GLU A 131 1.74 15.27 3.47
CA GLU A 131 3.14 15.36 3.04
C GLU A 131 3.42 16.48 2.04
N ASN A 132 2.44 16.92 1.25
CA ASN A 132 2.64 17.97 0.26
C ASN A 132 2.84 19.34 0.94
N CYS A 133 2.21 19.57 2.10
CA CYS A 133 2.45 20.77 2.90
C CYS A 133 3.89 20.91 3.45
N CYS A 134 4.67 19.83 3.49
CA CYS A 134 6.06 19.86 3.94
C CYS A 134 7.07 20.08 2.83
N LYS A 135 6.66 20.04 1.55
CA LYS A 135 7.55 20.24 0.39
C LYS A 135 7.53 21.67 -0.18
N ASP A 136 6.64 22.53 0.33
CA ASP A 136 6.53 23.95 -0.04
C ASP A 136 7.20 24.90 0.99
N LYS A 137 8.21 24.43 1.73
CA LYS A 137 9.02 25.25 2.66
C LYS A 137 10.50 25.22 2.32
#